data_AF-H2ZGA9-F1
#
_entry.id   AF-H2ZGA9-F1
#
_cell.length_a   1.000
_cell.length_b   1.000
_cell.length_c   1.000
_cell.angle_alpha   90.00
_cell.angle_beta   90.00
_cell.angle_gamma   90.00
#
_symmetry.space_group_name_H-M   'P 1'
#
loop_
_entity.id
_entity.type
_entity.pdbx_description
1 polymer ?
#
loop_
_entity_poly.entity_id
_entity_poly.type
_entity_poly.pdbx_seq_one_letter_code
_entity_poly.pdbx_strand_id
1 'polypeptide(L)'
;MPSLLKFQVTRIYMVPGVKRIEIKQNGLRGTLFIPSGKGPFPGVITMFGGLPGTLEFKAALFASNGIAAFALAFFGMEGLPNNFFALEMD
;
A
#
# COMPACT_ATOMS: atom_id res chain seq x y z
N MET A 1 38.49 10.45 18.88
CA MET A 1 38.05 9.22 19.58
C MET A 1 36.82 8.68 18.86
N PRO A 2 36.83 7.48 18.26
CA PRO A 2 35.61 6.89 17.71
C PRO A 2 34.66 6.47 18.83
N SER A 3 33.35 6.60 18.64
CA SER A 3 32.35 6.19 19.65
C SER A 3 32.32 4.68 19.81
N LEU A 4 32.35 4.18 21.05
CA LEU A 4 32.33 2.75 21.41
C LEU A 4 30.91 2.13 21.43
N LEU A 5 29.85 2.90 21.17
CA LEU A 5 28.46 2.45 21.27
C LEU A 5 27.82 2.30 19.89
N LYS A 6 27.27 1.11 19.66
CA LYS A 6 26.43 0.77 18.51
C LYS A 6 25.07 0.31 19.01
N PHE A 7 23.99 0.90 18.48
CA PHE A 7 22.63 0.42 18.69
C PHE A 7 21.91 0.30 17.36
N GLN A 8 20.84 -0.49 17.33
CA GLN A 8 20.03 -0.73 16.15
C GLN A 8 18.57 -0.37 16.48
N VAL A 9 17.92 0.38 15.59
CA VAL A 9 16.50 0.72 15.68
C VAL A 9 15.78 0.13 14.49
N THR A 10 14.70 -0.60 14.75
CA THR A 10 13.83 -1.16 13.71
C THR A 10 12.61 -0.26 13.55
N ARG A 11 12.37 0.23 12.34
CA ARG A 11 11.16 0.98 11.96
C ARG A 11 10.35 0.12 11.01
N ILE A 12 9.10 -0.15 11.34
CA ILE A 12 8.20 -0.98 10.54
C ILE A 12 7.04 -0.14 9.97
N TYR A 13 6.60 -0.47 8.75
CA TYR A 13 5.44 0.15 8.11
C TYR A 13 4.13 -0.58 8.42
N MET A 14 4.20 -1.89 8.65
CA MET A 14 3.05 -2.76 8.90
C MET A 14 3.21 -3.38 10.30
N VAL A 15 2.31 -3.06 11.22
CA VAL A 15 2.31 -3.65 12.56
C VAL A 15 1.75 -5.08 12.54
N PRO A 16 2.13 -5.94 13.51
CA PRO A 16 1.54 -7.26 13.64
C PRO A 16 0.00 -7.23 13.68
N GLY A 17 -0.63 -8.16 12.98
CA GLY A 17 -2.09 -8.30 12.93
C GLY A 17 -2.78 -7.53 11.79
N VAL A 18 -2.10 -6.58 11.14
CA VAL A 18 -2.58 -6.03 9.86
C VAL A 18 -2.55 -7.13 8.80
N LYS A 19 -3.65 -7.29 8.06
CA LYS A 19 -3.72 -8.24 6.94
C LYS A 19 -3.29 -7.54 5.65
N ARG A 20 -2.42 -8.19 4.88
CA ARG A 20 -2.01 -7.78 3.54
C ARG A 20 -2.61 -8.73 2.52
N ILE A 21 -3.44 -8.22 1.62
CA ILE A 21 -4.19 -9.02 0.63
C ILE A 21 -3.89 -8.45 -0.75
N GLU A 22 -3.21 -9.22 -1.60
CA GLU A 22 -3.02 -8.82 -3.00
C GLU A 22 -4.33 -8.97 -3.77
N ILE A 23 -4.66 -7.98 -4.58
CA ILE A 23 -5.88 -7.94 -5.40
C ILE A 23 -5.48 -7.94 -6.88
N LYS A 24 -5.95 -8.95 -7.60
CA LYS A 24 -5.80 -9.12 -9.06
C LYS A 24 -7.10 -9.62 -9.67
N GLN A 25 -8.13 -8.78 -9.69
CA GLN A 25 -9.47 -9.16 -10.16
C GLN A 25 -10.19 -7.98 -10.80
N ASN A 26 -11.02 -8.24 -11.81
CA ASN A 26 -11.95 -7.26 -12.41
C ASN A 26 -11.28 -5.91 -12.75
N GLY A 27 -10.12 -5.94 -13.39
CA GLY A 27 -9.35 -4.72 -13.74
C GLY A 27 -8.62 -4.05 -12.56
N LEU A 28 -8.88 -4.44 -11.32
CA LEU A 28 -8.15 -3.93 -10.16
C LEU A 28 -6.82 -4.67 -9.99
N ARG A 29 -5.77 -3.88 -9.76
CA ARG A 29 -4.45 -4.36 -9.35
C ARG A 29 -3.98 -3.55 -8.16
N GLY A 30 -3.41 -4.22 -7.17
CA GLY A 30 -2.89 -3.56 -5.98
C GLY A 30 -2.91 -4.44 -4.75
N THR A 31 -2.77 -3.81 -3.59
CA THR A 31 -2.74 -4.53 -2.32
C THR A 31 -3.62 -3.83 -1.29
N LEU A 32 -4.58 -4.58 -0.74
CA LEU A 32 -5.45 -4.15 0.33
C LEU A 32 -4.83 -4.47 1.69
N PHE A 33 -4.76 -3.47 2.54
CA PHE A 33 -4.34 -3.59 3.93
C PHE A 33 -5.54 -3.38 4.86
N ILE A 34 -5.77 -4.33 5.77
CA ILE A 34 -6.90 -4.30 6.71
C ILE A 34 -6.35 -4.24 8.14
N PRO A 35 -6.77 -3.27 8.97
CA PRO A 35 -6.41 -3.24 10.39
C PRO A 35 -6.80 -4.52 11.13
N SER A 36 -6.11 -4.78 12.25
CA SER A 36 -6.54 -5.82 13.18
C SER A 36 -7.83 -5.40 13.91
N GLY A 37 -8.64 -6.38 14.33
CA GLY A 37 -9.90 -6.15 15.05
C GLY A 37 -11.15 -6.52 14.24
N LYS A 38 -12.33 -6.24 14.80
CA LYS A 38 -13.63 -6.66 14.24
C LYS A 38 -14.17 -5.75 13.13
N GLY A 39 -13.64 -4.53 12.99
CA GLY A 39 -14.17 -3.53 12.05
C GLY A 39 -15.62 -3.10 12.37
N PRO A 40 -16.29 -2.39 11.44
CA PRO A 40 -15.75 -1.86 10.19
C PRO A 40 -14.68 -0.79 10.41
N PHE A 41 -13.87 -0.53 9.39
CA PHE A 41 -12.83 0.50 9.42
C PHE A 41 -13.13 1.57 8.36
N PRO A 42 -12.77 2.84 8.59
CA PRO A 42 -12.73 3.82 7.50
C PRO A 42 -11.81 3.32 6.38
N GLY A 43 -12.21 3.54 5.14
CA GLY A 43 -11.53 3.04 3.93
C GLY A 43 -10.91 4.17 3.12
N VAL A 44 -9.67 3.97 2.65
CA VAL A 44 -8.98 4.89 1.72
C VAL A 44 -8.37 4.14 0.55
N ILE A 45 -8.27 4.80 -0.59
CA ILE A 45 -7.46 4.35 -1.72
C ILE A 45 -6.19 5.21 -1.75
N THR A 46 -5.03 4.57 -1.75
CA THR A 46 -3.75 5.25 -1.93
C THR A 46 -3.24 5.01 -3.34
N MET A 47 -2.96 6.09 -4.05
CA MET A 47 -2.36 6.06 -5.37
C MET A 47 -0.95 6.66 -5.32
N PHE A 48 -0.08 6.21 -6.22
CA PHE A 48 1.25 6.78 -6.41
C PHE A 48 1.37 7.29 -7.85
N GLY A 49 1.78 8.53 -8.02
CA GLY A 49 1.93 9.15 -9.35
C GLY A 49 3.29 8.86 -9.98
N GLY A 50 3.34 8.88 -11.32
CA GLY A 50 4.61 8.92 -12.06
C GLY A 50 5.44 7.63 -12.09
N LEU A 51 4.99 6.54 -11.46
CA LEU A 51 5.66 5.24 -11.50
C LEU A 51 4.68 4.10 -11.82
N PRO A 52 5.07 3.12 -12.66
CA PRO A 52 4.23 1.96 -12.94
C PRO A 52 4.03 1.12 -11.67
N GLY A 53 2.85 0.50 -11.56
CA GLY A 53 2.48 -0.29 -10.39
C GLY A 53 1.99 0.54 -9.21
N THR A 54 2.37 0.13 -8.00
CA THR A 54 1.96 0.81 -6.76
C THR A 54 3.01 0.65 -5.66
N LEU A 55 2.94 1.50 -4.63
CA LEU A 55 3.81 1.46 -3.45
C LEU A 55 2.96 1.27 -2.19
N GLU A 56 3.32 0.26 -1.39
CA GLU A 56 2.46 -0.22 -0.31
C GLU A 56 2.66 0.49 1.04
N PHE A 57 3.79 1.17 1.24
CA PHE A 57 4.18 1.68 2.57
C PHE A 57 3.14 2.65 3.16
N LYS A 58 2.48 3.47 2.33
CA LYS A 58 1.39 4.37 2.77
C LYS A 58 0.18 3.57 3.25
N ALA A 59 -0.26 2.60 2.47
CA ALA A 59 -1.42 1.77 2.82
C ALA A 59 -1.15 0.92 4.09
N ALA A 60 0.05 0.36 4.21
CA ALA A 60 0.47 -0.37 5.40
C ALA A 60 0.46 0.50 6.67
N LEU A 61 0.93 1.75 6.58
CA LEU A 61 0.88 2.69 7.70
C LEU A 61 -0.56 3.07 8.05
N PHE A 62 -1.42 3.33 7.07
CA PHE A 62 -2.83 3.61 7.33
C PHE A 62 -3.53 2.45 8.05
N ALA A 63 -3.32 1.21 7.59
CA ALA A 63 -3.91 0.04 8.24
C ALA A 63 -3.35 -0.20 9.65
N SER A 64 -2.07 0.11 9.87
CA SER A 64 -1.46 0.08 11.19
C SER A 64 -2.03 1.13 12.15
N ASN A 65 -2.75 2.13 11.63
CA ASN A 65 -3.40 3.20 12.39
C ASN A 65 -4.94 3.13 12.30
N GLY A 66 -5.51 1.95 12.00
CA GLY A 66 -6.96 1.72 12.06
C GLY A 66 -7.74 2.12 10.81
N ILE A 67 -7.08 2.41 9.69
CA ILE A 67 -7.71 2.80 8.42
C ILE A 67 -7.45 1.70 7.38
N ALA A 68 -8.49 1.04 6.88
CA ALA A 68 -8.34 0.10 5.77
C ALA A 68 -7.89 0.84 4.51
N ALA A 69 -6.84 0.36 3.85
CA ALA A 69 -6.19 1.10 2.78
C ALA A 69 -5.86 0.20 1.60
N PHE A 70 -6.30 0.61 0.40
CA PHE A 70 -6.00 -0.08 -0.85
C PHE A 70 -4.91 0.68 -1.63
N ALA A 71 -3.72 0.08 -1.74
CA ALA A 71 -2.66 0.56 -2.61
C ALA A 71 -3.00 0.17 -4.06
N LEU A 72 -3.66 1.09 -4.77
CA LEU A 72 -4.11 0.88 -6.15
C LEU A 72 -2.96 1.12 -7.12
N ALA A 73 -2.78 0.19 -8.06
CA ALA A 73 -2.05 0.42 -9.29
C ALA A 73 -3.05 0.72 -10.41
N PHE A 74 -2.72 1.70 -11.25
CA PHE A 74 -3.61 2.14 -12.34
C PHE A 74 -2.91 2.19 -13.72
N PHE A 75 -1.61 1.89 -13.79
CA PHE A 75 -0.90 1.63 -15.04
C PHE A 75 0.37 0.79 -14.79
N GLY A 76 0.94 0.22 -15.85
CA GLY A 76 2.23 -0.48 -15.83
C GLY A 76 2.22 -1.82 -15.09
N MET A 77 1.06 -2.46 -14.96
CA MET A 77 0.91 -3.84 -14.50
C MET A 77 0.07 -4.66 -15.48
N GLU A 78 0.17 -5.97 -15.38
CA GLU A 78 -0.63 -6.91 -16.18
C GLU A 78 -2.14 -6.58 -16.12
N GLY A 79 -2.74 -6.38 -17.29
CA GLY A 79 -4.16 -6.03 -17.42
C GLY A 79 -4.50 -4.56 -17.17
N LEU A 80 -3.49 -3.69 -17.00
CA LEU A 80 -3.64 -2.24 -16.93
C LEU A 80 -3.01 -1.55 -18.15
N PRO A 81 -3.31 -0.26 -18.42
CA PRO A 81 -2.63 0.52 -19.42
C PRO A 81 -1.11 0.50 -19.24
N ASN A 82 -0.35 0.46 -20.34
CA ASN A 82 1.12 0.41 -20.29
C ASN A 82 1.78 1.77 -20.02
N ASN A 83 1.06 2.87 -20.21
CA ASN A 83 1.57 4.22 -19.98
C ASN A 83 0.58 5.04 -19.15
N PHE A 84 1.11 6.03 -18.42
CA PHE A 84 0.35 6.88 -17.52
C PHE A 84 -0.69 7.76 -18.24
N PHE A 85 -0.44 8.15 -19.48
CA PHE A 85 -1.30 9.06 -20.25
C PHE A 85 -2.52 8.37 -20.86
N ALA A 86 -2.55 7.05 -20.91
CA ALA A 86 -3.66 6.24 -21.38
C ALA A 86 -4.65 5.89 -20.26
N LEU A 87 -4.56 6.58 -19.10
CA LEU A 87 -5.53 6.42 -18.03
C LEU A 87 -6.82 7.17 -18.40
N GLU A 88 -7.90 6.42 -18.63
CA GLU A 88 -9.25 6.93 -18.79
C GLU A 88 -9.96 6.91 -17.43
N MET A 89 -10.65 7.99 -17.07
CA MET A 89 -11.37 8.16 -15.79
C MET A 89 -12.87 8.44 -15.99
N ASP A 90 -13.35 8.23 -17.21
CA ASP A 90 -14.68 8.62 -17.67
C ASP A 90 -15.77 7.60 -17.29
#